data_AF-A0A974I2A3-F1
#
_entry.id   AF-A0A974I2A3-F1
#
_cell.length_a   1.000
_cell.length_b   1.000
_cell.length_c   1.000
_cell.angle_alpha   90.00
_cell.angle_beta   90.00
_cell.angle_gamma   90.00
#
_symmetry.space_group_name_H-M   'P 1'
#
loop_
_entity.id
_entity.type
_entity.pdbx_description
1 polymer ?
#
loop_
_entity_poly.entity_id
_entity_poly.type
_entity_poly.pdbx_seq_one_letter_code
_entity_poly.pdbx_strand_id
1 'polypeptide(L)' 'SLMRSFTNLEDVGLIQVKVIRAEGLMAADVTGKSDPFCVVEVNNDRLMTHTVYKNLNPKWNKIFT' A
#
# COMPACT_ATOMS: atom_id res chain seq x y z
N SER A 1 8.88 -7.48 19.79
CA SER A 1 8.45 -8.18 21.01
C SER A 1 7.69 -7.19 21.89
N LEU A 2 6.41 -7.47 22.18
CA LEU A 2 5.49 -6.56 22.89
C LEU A 2 6.04 -6.05 24.23
N MET A 3 6.91 -6.83 24.90
CA MET A 3 7.56 -6.46 26.16
C MET A 3 8.38 -5.16 26.09
N ARG A 4 8.95 -4.80 24.93
CA ARG A 4 9.69 -3.53 24.75
C ARG A 4 8.76 -2.32 24.61
N SER A 5 7.56 -2.52 24.06
CA SER A 5 6.57 -1.44 23.91
C SER A 5 5.94 -1.02 25.24
N PHE A 6 5.88 -1.92 26.23
CA PHE A 6 5.42 -1.59 27.59
C PHE A 6 6.45 -0.83 28.44
N THR A 7 7.70 -0.72 27.98
CA THR A 7 8.79 -0.08 28.73
C THR A 7 9.11 1.34 28.25
N ASN A 8 8.69 1.72 27.04
CA ASN A 8 8.83 3.09 26.56
C ASN A 8 7.65 3.49 25.65
N LEU A 9 6.70 4.26 26.20
CA LEU A 9 5.56 4.79 25.44
C LEU A 9 5.99 5.79 24.35
N GLU A 10 7.19 6.39 24.45
CA GLU A 10 7.71 7.29 23.42
C GLU A 10 8.07 6.56 22.11
N ASP A 11 8.18 5.23 22.14
CA ASP A 11 8.42 4.38 20.96
C ASP A 11 7.10 3.99 20.26
N VAL A 12 5.94 4.33 20.85
CA VAL A 12 4.63 4.04 20.26
C VAL A 12 4.15 5.25 19.47
N GLY A 13 3.98 5.08 18.16
CA GLY A 13 3.49 6.10 17.24
C GLY A 13 2.41 5.60 16.28
N LEU A 14 1.71 6.53 15.65
CA LEU A 14 0.75 6.26 14.58
C LEU A 14 1.46 6.37 13.22
N ILE A 15 1.28 5.36 12.37
CA ILE A 15 1.80 5.38 11.00
C ILE A 15 0.61 5.56 10.06
N GLN A 16 0.62 6.62 9.26
CA GLN A 16 -0.37 6.83 8.22
C GLN A 16 0.28 6.67 6.84
N VAL A 17 -0.20 5.70 6.06
CA VAL A 17 0.30 5.42 4.71
C VAL A 17 -0.70 5.93 3.69
N LYS A 18 -0.28 6.84 2.81
CA LYS A 18 -1.09 7.34 1.70
C LYS A 18 -0.57 6.82 0.36
N VAL A 19 -1.29 5.90 -0.25
CA VAL A 19 -1.02 5.40 -1.59
C VAL A 19 -1.68 6.34 -2.61
N ILE A 20 -0.87 7.16 -3.27
CA ILE A 20 -1.34 8.18 -4.21
C ILE A 20 -1.55 7.57 -5.61
N ARG A 21 -0.47 7.17 -6.27
CA ARG A 21 -0.46 6.69 -7.66
C ARG A 21 0.82 5.93 -7.99
N ALA A 22 0.79 5.18 -9.10
CA ALA A 22 1.97 4.65 -9.76
C ALA A 22 2.01 5.14 -11.22
N GLU A 23 3.19 5.16 -11.83
CA GLU A 23 3.40 5.62 -13.19
C GLU A 23 4.36 4.66 -13.91
N GLY A 24 4.12 4.42 -15.20
CA GLY A 24 4.99 3.60 -16.03
C GLY A 24 5.05 2.12 -15.64
N LEU A 25 3.94 1.55 -15.14
CA LEU A 25 3.91 0.13 -14.81
C LEU A 25 4.14 -0.73 -16.06
N MET A 26 4.79 -1.87 -15.86
CA MET A 26 4.99 -2.85 -16.92
C MET A 26 3.64 -3.43 -17.34
N ALA A 27 3.43 -3.53 -18.66
CA ALA A 27 2.30 -4.24 -19.23
C ALA A 27 2.45 -5.75 -19.00
N ALA A 28 1.60 -6.30 -18.15
CA ALA A 28 1.59 -7.71 -17.81
C ALA A 28 0.64 -8.50 -18.72
N ASP A 29 -0.43 -7.87 -19.21
CA ASP A 29 -1.43 -8.53 -20.04
C ASP A 29 -1.13 -8.41 -21.53
N VAL A 30 -1.61 -9.41 -22.28
CA VAL A 30 -1.55 -9.47 -23.76
C VAL A 30 -2.14 -8.23 -24.43
N THR A 31 -3.00 -7.49 -23.73
CA THR A 31 -3.60 -6.23 -24.19
C THR A 31 -2.66 -5.02 -24.11
N GLY A 32 -1.42 -5.20 -23.64
CA GLY A 32 -0.45 -4.11 -23.47
C GLY A 32 -0.74 -3.21 -22.26
N LYS A 33 -1.58 -3.68 -21.34
CA LYS A 33 -1.94 -2.98 -20.10
C LYS A 33 -1.87 -3.95 -18.91
N SER A 34 -2.18 -3.44 -17.72
CA SER A 34 -2.20 -4.22 -16.48
C SER A 34 -3.39 -3.80 -15.63
N ASP A 35 -3.77 -4.65 -14.68
CA ASP A 35 -4.78 -4.39 -13.67
C ASP A 35 -4.12 -4.18 -12.28
N PRO A 36 -3.40 -3.05 -12.06
CA PRO A 36 -2.60 -2.87 -10.85
C PRO A 36 -3.41 -2.62 -9.57
N PHE A 37 -2.85 -3.11 -8.46
CA PHE A 37 -3.25 -2.81 -7.09
C PHE A 37 -2.00 -2.69 -6.20
N CYS A 38 -2.11 -2.05 -5.03
CA CYS A 38 -1.05 -1.97 -4.04
C CYS A 38 -1.44 -2.72 -2.77
N VAL A 39 -0.47 -3.43 -2.20
CA VAL A 39 -0.55 -4.05 -0.87
C VAL A 39 0.42 -3.33 0.06
N VAL A 40 -0.08 -2.92 1.22
CA VAL A 40 0.69 -2.29 2.29
C VAL A 40 0.76 -3.28 3.45
N GLU A 41 1.96 -3.72 3.79
CA GLU A 41 2.23 -4.63 4.90
C GLU A 41 3.05 -3.90 5.97
N VAL A 42 2.49 -3.79 7.18
CA VAL A 42 3.14 -3.14 8.32
C VAL A 42 2.96 -4.04 9.53
N ASN A 43 4.08 -4.55 10.08
CA ASN A 43 4.09 -5.52 11.16
C ASN A 43 3.23 -6.75 10.86
N ASN A 44 2.05 -6.82 11.47
CA ASN A 44 1.12 -7.94 11.39
C ASN A 44 -0.16 -7.60 10.60
N ASP A 45 -0.21 -6.39 10.02
CA ASP A 45 -1.34 -5.89 9.25
C ASP A 45 -1.01 -5.87 7.75
N ARG A 46 -2.01 -6.26 6.94
CA ARG A 46 -1.93 -6.30 5.48
C ARG A 46 -3.17 -5.63 4.90
N LEU A 47 -2.96 -4.51 4.22
CA LEU A 47 -4.00 -3.67 3.66
C LEU A 47 -3.85 -3.57 2.14
N MET A 48 -4.95 -3.47 1.41
CA MET A 48 -4.95 -3.48 -0.05
C MET A 48 -5.78 -2.33 -0.64
N THR A 49 -5.32 -1.75 -1.75
CA THR A 49 -6.10 -0.79 -2.54
C THR A 49 -7.10 -1.51 -3.44
N HIS A 50 -8.04 -0.77 -4.03
CA HIS A 50 -8.84 -1.34 -5.11
C HIS A 50 -7.96 -1.59 -6.34
N THR A 51 -8.33 -2.58 -7.15
CA THR A 51 -7.70 -2.84 -8.45
C THR A 51 -8.16 -1.80 -9.46
N VAL A 52 -7.22 -1.21 -10.19
CA VAL A 52 -7.52 -0.31 -11.31
C VAL A 52 -7.34 -1.10 -12.60
N TYR A 53 -8.39 -1.28 -13.38
CA TYR A 53 -8.32 -2.11 -14.58
C TYR A 53 -7.67 -1.39 -15.77
N LYS A 54 -6.89 -2.12 -16.56
CA LYS A 54 -6.31 -1.72 -17.85
C LYS A 54 -5.65 -0.34 -17.78
N ASN A 55 -4.77 -0.14 -16.81
CA ASN A 55 -4.11 1.13 -16.59
C ASN A 55 -2.67 0.94 -16.08
N LEU A 56 -1.70 1.53 -16.79
CA LEU A 56 -0.29 1.52 -16.39
C LEU A 56 0.09 2.70 -15.48
N ASN A 57 -0.83 3.64 -15.28
CA ASN A 57 -0.67 4.82 -14.45
C ASN A 57 -1.85 4.96 -13.45
N PRO A 58 -2.05 3.97 -12.55
CA PRO A 58 -3.17 3.96 -11.64
C PRO A 58 -3.07 5.07 -10.58
N LYS A 59 -4.22 5.65 -10.22
CA LYS A 59 -4.35 6.61 -9.12
C LYS A 59 -5.33 6.02 -8.09
N TRP A 60 -4.86 5.74 -6.89
CA TRP A 60 -5.70 5.18 -5.83
C TRP A 60 -6.17 6.22 -4.82
N ASN A 61 -5.30 7.19 -4.48
CA ASN A 61 -5.54 8.20 -3.46
C ASN A 61 -6.12 7.62 -2.15
N LYS A 62 -5.61 6.45 -1.72
CA LYS A 62 -6.12 5.72 -0.55
C LYS A 62 -5.20 5.92 0.64
N ILE A 63 -5.80 6.13 1.81
CA ILE A 63 -5.11 6.32 3.09
C ILE A 63 -5.37 5.08 3.95
N PHE A 64 -4.31 4.61 4.60
CA PHE A 64 -4.30 3.55 5.60
C PHE A 64 -3.71 4.10 6.89
N THR A 65 -4.24 3.67 8.03
CA THR A 65 -3.81 4.05 9.38
C THR A 65 -3.73 2.80 10.23
#